data_AF-A0A6M6I2X0-F1
#
_entry.id   AF-A0A6M6I2X0-F1
#
_cell.length_a   1.000
_cell.length_b   1.000
_cell.length_c   1.000
_cell.angle_alpha   90.00
_cell.angle_beta   90.00
_cell.angle_gamma   90.00
#
_symmetry.space_group_name_H-M   'P 1'
#
loop_
_entity.id
_entity.type
_entity.pdbx_description
1 polymer ?
#
loop_
_entity_poly.entity_id
_entity_poly.type
_entity_poly.pdbx_seq_one_letter_code
_entity_poly.pdbx_strand_id
1 'polypeptide(L)'
;MDAILRIPLNTSPEQAQRLQALQQGFAQLCNALAPLVQSTRVWNRVALHHLAYRQLREQFPDMGSQMVCNAIYSVSRTCRMVFQHPDSPLHLDKLGERPLPLLRFADSCPVYFDRHTLSLKAGQLSMFTLDGRMRFQLSLDAEVEARFHAQKLREIVLSRRADGIYELSFLLVDQAQPAAAAEGALAPPEPGEIPEYVMVDEAV
;
A
#
# COMPACT_ATOMS: atom_id res chain seq x y z
N MET A 1 11.52 6.00 19.15
CA MET A 1 11.30 4.55 18.99
C MET A 1 10.74 4.33 17.61
N ASP A 2 11.32 3.43 16.83
CA ASP A 2 10.86 3.16 15.47
C ASP A 2 9.47 2.51 15.51
N ALA A 3 8.47 3.27 15.07
CA ALA A 3 7.09 2.81 14.96
C ALA A 3 6.93 1.67 13.94
N ILE A 4 7.95 1.40 13.13
CA ILE A 4 7.91 0.43 12.03
C ILE A 4 8.70 -0.82 12.42
N LEU A 5 8.04 -1.97 12.38
CA LEU A 5 8.66 -3.30 12.44
C LEU A 5 8.79 -3.87 11.04
N ARG A 6 9.97 -4.38 10.70
CA ARG A 6 10.25 -5.00 9.39
C ARG A 6 10.56 -6.47 9.60
N ILE A 7 9.82 -7.33 8.90
CA ILE A 7 9.92 -8.79 9.05
C ILE A 7 10.13 -9.40 7.66
N PRO A 8 11.32 -9.93 7.35
CA PRO A 8 11.55 -10.65 6.09
C PRO A 8 10.76 -11.96 6.08
N LEU A 9 10.26 -12.32 4.89
CA LEU A 9 9.54 -13.55 4.66
C LEU A 9 10.48 -14.63 4.12
N ASN A 10 10.55 -15.75 4.82
CA ASN A 10 11.23 -16.95 4.33
C ASN A 10 10.31 -17.66 3.32
N THR A 11 10.39 -17.25 2.05
CA THR A 11 9.53 -17.75 0.97
C THR A 11 10.16 -18.96 0.26
N SER A 12 9.36 -20.00 -0.01
CA SER A 12 9.69 -20.96 -1.08
C SER A 12 9.62 -20.29 -2.46
N PRO A 13 10.20 -20.89 -3.52
CA PRO A 13 10.07 -20.37 -4.89
C PRO A 13 8.61 -20.16 -5.34
N GLU A 14 7.72 -21.09 -5.00
CA GLU A 14 6.30 -21.01 -5.33
C GLU A 14 5.60 -19.89 -4.56
N GLN A 15 5.97 -19.68 -3.29
CA GLN A 15 5.47 -18.57 -2.50
C GLN A 15 5.94 -17.23 -3.07
N ALA A 16 7.21 -17.12 -3.45
CA ALA A 16 7.77 -15.92 -4.06
C ALA A 16 7.05 -15.58 -5.39
N GLN A 17 6.78 -16.57 -6.24
CA GLN A 17 6.04 -16.37 -7.49
C GLN A 17 4.60 -15.87 -7.23
N ARG A 18 3.93 -16.40 -6.21
CA ARG A 18 2.58 -15.97 -5.84
C ARG A 18 2.56 -14.55 -5.25
N LEU A 19 3.58 -14.17 -4.48
CA LEU A 19 3.74 -12.78 -4.00
C LEU A 19 4.04 -11.83 -5.16
N GLN A 20 4.85 -12.25 -6.13
CA GLN A 20 5.10 -11.48 -7.35
C GLN A 20 3.82 -11.26 -8.15
N ALA A 21 3.04 -12.32 -8.38
CA ALA A 21 1.76 -12.23 -9.08
C ALA A 21 0.78 -11.30 -8.34
N LEU A 22 0.76 -11.34 -7.01
CA LEU A 22 -0.03 -10.42 -6.20
C LEU A 22 0.40 -8.96 -6.41
N GLN A 23 1.70 -8.65 -6.36
CA GLN A 23 2.19 -7.28 -6.60
C GLN A 23 1.85 -6.79 -8.00
N GLN A 24 2.05 -7.62 -9.03
CA GLN A 24 1.72 -7.29 -10.41
C GLN A 24 0.23 -7.01 -10.59
N GLY A 25 -0.64 -7.89 -10.08
CA GLY A 25 -2.08 -7.67 -10.14
C GLY A 25 -2.51 -6.41 -9.38
N PHE A 26 -1.89 -6.14 -8.22
CA PHE A 26 -2.15 -4.93 -7.44
C PHE A 26 -1.72 -3.66 -8.18
N ALA A 27 -0.54 -3.68 -8.83
CA ALA A 27 -0.03 -2.60 -9.66
C ALA A 27 -0.98 -2.31 -10.84
N GLN A 28 -1.44 -3.35 -11.54
CA GLN A 28 -2.43 -3.23 -12.62
C GLN A 28 -3.72 -2.57 -12.13
N LEU A 29 -4.19 -2.94 -10.94
CA LEU A 29 -5.40 -2.34 -10.37
C LEU A 29 -5.20 -0.86 -10.00
N CYS A 30 -4.03 -0.51 -9.45
CA CYS A 30 -3.67 0.89 -9.20
C CYS A 30 -3.57 1.70 -10.51
N ASN A 31 -2.98 1.12 -11.56
CA ASN A 31 -2.83 1.73 -12.87
C ASN A 31 -4.15 1.87 -13.63
N ALA A 32 -5.12 0.98 -13.41
CA ALA A 32 -6.48 1.13 -13.93
C ALA A 32 -7.24 2.28 -13.26
N LEU A 33 -6.91 2.60 -12.00
CA LEU A 33 -7.52 3.69 -11.24
C LEU A 33 -6.88 5.06 -11.53
N ALA A 34 -5.58 5.10 -11.86
CA ALA A 34 -4.83 6.34 -12.02
C ALA A 34 -5.40 7.32 -13.07
N PRO A 35 -5.88 6.90 -14.27
CA PRO A 35 -6.49 7.80 -15.23
C PRO A 35 -7.76 8.49 -14.70
N LEU A 36 -8.53 7.81 -13.86
CA LEU A 36 -9.70 8.41 -13.23
C LEU A 36 -9.29 9.51 -12.26
N VAL A 37 -8.23 9.30 -11.47
CA VAL A 37 -7.69 10.34 -10.59
C VAL A 37 -7.17 11.54 -11.40
N GLN A 38 -6.43 11.28 -12.47
CA GLN A 38 -5.88 12.33 -13.34
C GLN A 38 -6.98 13.24 -13.91
N SER A 39 -8.02 12.63 -14.48
CA SER A 39 -9.11 13.34 -15.15
C SER A 39 -10.07 14.04 -14.18
N THR A 40 -10.33 13.45 -13.01
CA THR A 40 -11.30 14.00 -12.04
C THR A 40 -10.67 14.88 -10.98
N ARG A 41 -9.35 14.79 -10.78
CA ARG A 41 -8.63 15.34 -9.62
C ARG A 41 -9.21 14.87 -8.27
N VAL A 42 -9.78 13.67 -8.22
CA VAL A 42 -10.33 13.07 -6.99
C VAL A 42 -9.43 11.94 -6.51
N TRP A 43 -8.86 12.10 -5.31
CA TRP A 43 -8.13 11.04 -4.62
C TRP A 43 -8.49 10.94 -3.13
N ASN A 44 -9.56 11.59 -2.67
CA ASN A 44 -10.11 11.28 -1.36
C ASN A 44 -10.61 9.82 -1.37
N ARG A 45 -10.15 9.00 -0.43
CA ARG A 45 -10.44 7.56 -0.41
C ARG A 45 -11.93 7.23 -0.54
N VAL A 46 -12.80 7.91 0.19
CA VAL A 46 -14.25 7.64 0.20
C VAL A 46 -14.86 8.02 -1.14
N ALA A 47 -14.56 9.23 -1.64
CA ALA A 47 -15.05 9.68 -2.94
C ALA A 47 -14.55 8.76 -4.08
N LEU A 48 -13.26 8.42 -4.06
CA LEU A 48 -12.65 7.54 -5.06
C LEU A 48 -13.24 6.13 -5.03
N HIS A 49 -13.58 5.62 -3.83
CA HIS A 49 -14.30 4.36 -3.69
C HIS A 49 -15.66 4.40 -4.38
N HIS A 50 -16.47 5.45 -4.13
CA HIS A 50 -17.77 5.59 -4.79
C HIS A 50 -17.65 5.69 -6.31
N LEU A 51 -16.62 6.36 -6.82
CA LEU A 51 -16.42 6.54 -8.26
C LEU A 51 -15.96 5.25 -8.97
N ALA A 52 -15.04 4.49 -8.38
CA ALA A 52 -14.31 3.44 -9.10
C ALA A 52 -14.62 2.00 -8.66
N TYR A 53 -15.11 1.77 -7.44
CA TYR A 53 -15.13 0.44 -6.84
C TYR A 53 -15.86 -0.61 -7.68
N ARG A 54 -17.06 -0.28 -8.20
CA ARG A 54 -17.85 -1.22 -9.00
C ARG A 54 -17.12 -1.61 -10.28
N GLN A 55 -16.63 -0.62 -11.03
CA GLN A 55 -15.89 -0.83 -12.26
C GLN A 55 -14.63 -1.68 -12.03
N LEU A 56 -13.86 -1.38 -10.97
CA LEU A 56 -12.67 -2.15 -10.62
C LEU A 56 -13.01 -3.60 -10.24
N ARG A 57 -14.13 -3.84 -9.56
CA ARG A 57 -14.59 -5.20 -9.23
C ARG A 57 -14.99 -6.01 -10.46
N GLU A 58 -15.54 -5.36 -11.47
CA GLU A 58 -15.90 -5.99 -12.74
C GLU A 58 -14.66 -6.28 -13.59
N GLN A 59 -13.69 -5.35 -13.64
CA GLN A 59 -12.44 -5.50 -14.39
C GLN A 59 -11.47 -6.50 -13.76
N PHE A 60 -11.43 -6.57 -12.42
CA PHE A 60 -10.51 -7.40 -11.65
C PHE A 60 -11.26 -8.36 -10.71
N PRO A 61 -11.97 -9.37 -11.25
CA PRO A 61 -12.82 -10.27 -10.45
C PRO A 61 -12.01 -11.03 -9.38
N ASP A 62 -10.82 -11.49 -9.74
CA ASP A 62 -9.93 -12.34 -8.91
C ASP A 62 -9.30 -11.61 -7.73
N MET A 63 -9.25 -10.28 -7.77
CA MET A 63 -8.62 -9.47 -6.72
C MET A 63 -9.42 -9.49 -5.40
N GLY A 64 -10.71 -9.80 -5.46
CA GLY A 64 -11.60 -9.78 -4.30
C GLY A 64 -11.89 -8.35 -3.78
N SER A 65 -12.96 -8.20 -2.98
CA SER A 65 -13.44 -6.87 -2.56
C SER A 65 -12.44 -6.09 -1.71
N GLN A 66 -11.77 -6.78 -0.79
CA GLN A 66 -10.85 -6.12 0.15
C GLN A 66 -9.60 -5.60 -0.54
N MET A 67 -9.04 -6.34 -1.51
CA MET A 67 -7.83 -5.89 -2.19
C MET A 67 -8.10 -4.73 -3.15
N VAL A 68 -9.30 -4.66 -3.76
CA VAL A 68 -9.76 -3.45 -4.47
C VAL A 68 -9.81 -2.24 -3.52
N CYS A 69 -10.36 -2.42 -2.31
CA CYS A 69 -10.36 -1.35 -1.29
C CYS A 69 -8.94 -0.94 -0.88
N ASN A 70 -8.00 -1.89 -0.77
CA ASN A 70 -6.61 -1.62 -0.43
C ASN A 70 -5.87 -0.87 -1.54
N ALA A 71 -6.16 -1.15 -2.80
CA ALA A 71 -5.60 -0.39 -3.92
C ALA A 71 -6.15 1.03 -4.00
N ILE A 72 -7.46 1.22 -3.80
CA ILE A 72 -8.05 2.57 -3.68
C ILE A 72 -7.36 3.36 -2.56
N TYR A 73 -7.10 2.70 -1.44
CA TYR A 73 -6.31 3.28 -0.35
C TYR A 73 -4.88 3.63 -0.78
N SER A 74 -4.17 2.71 -1.44
CA SER A 74 -2.80 2.91 -1.93
C SER A 74 -2.70 4.10 -2.90
N VAL A 75 -3.61 4.18 -3.87
CA VAL A 75 -3.67 5.28 -4.84
C VAL A 75 -4.01 6.60 -4.13
N SER A 76 -5.00 6.60 -3.24
CA SER A 76 -5.37 7.78 -2.45
C SER A 76 -4.19 8.33 -1.64
N ARG A 77 -3.49 7.45 -0.92
CA ARG A 77 -2.30 7.77 -0.11
C ARG A 77 -1.18 8.33 -0.98
N THR A 78 -0.90 7.67 -2.10
CA THR A 78 0.16 8.08 -3.05
C THR A 78 -0.15 9.44 -3.65
N CYS A 79 -1.39 9.71 -4.05
CA CYS A 79 -1.80 11.00 -4.59
C CYS A 79 -1.69 12.13 -3.57
N ARG A 80 -1.98 11.88 -2.28
CA ARG A 80 -1.75 12.87 -1.22
C ARG A 80 -0.27 13.22 -1.09
N MET A 81 0.60 12.22 -1.09
CA MET A 81 2.04 12.44 -1.04
C MET A 81 2.55 13.21 -2.27
N VAL A 82 2.11 12.83 -3.48
CA VAL A 82 2.59 13.45 -4.71
C VAL A 82 1.98 14.84 -4.95
N PHE A 83 0.70 15.04 -4.68
CA PHE A 83 0.00 16.28 -5.04
C PHE A 83 -0.26 17.23 -3.86
N GLN A 84 -0.13 16.78 -2.60
CA GLN A 84 -0.44 17.60 -1.41
C GLN A 84 0.71 17.72 -0.41
N HIS A 85 1.82 16.97 -0.56
CA HIS A 85 2.97 17.17 0.32
C HIS A 85 3.67 18.49 -0.04
N PRO A 86 3.94 19.40 0.93
CA PRO A 86 4.51 20.73 0.64
C PRO A 86 5.82 20.68 -0.17
N ASP A 87 6.67 19.69 0.14
CA ASP A 87 7.97 19.53 -0.51
C ASP A 87 7.87 18.84 -1.88
N SER A 88 6.72 18.27 -2.23
CA SER A 88 6.57 17.61 -3.53
C SER A 88 6.74 18.61 -4.68
N PRO A 89 7.53 18.31 -5.72
CA PRO A 89 7.62 19.16 -6.91
C PRO A 89 6.30 19.23 -7.68
N LEU A 90 5.40 18.25 -7.47
CA LEU A 90 4.09 18.15 -8.12
C LEU A 90 2.96 18.60 -7.20
N HIS A 91 3.26 19.34 -6.13
CA HIS A 91 2.24 19.95 -5.29
C HIS A 91 1.24 20.77 -6.13
N LEU A 92 -0.05 20.72 -5.80
CA LEU A 92 -1.11 21.40 -6.55
C LEU A 92 -0.82 22.90 -6.76
N ASP A 93 -0.34 23.59 -5.73
CA ASP A 93 0.02 25.01 -5.83
C ASP A 93 1.14 25.29 -6.84
N LYS A 94 2.06 24.33 -7.04
CA LYS A 94 3.14 24.41 -8.05
C LYS A 94 2.62 24.05 -9.44
N LEU A 95 1.65 23.14 -9.55
CA LEU A 95 1.04 22.75 -10.82
C LEU A 95 0.15 23.85 -11.39
N GLY A 96 -0.59 24.58 -10.55
CA GLY A 96 -1.54 25.60 -10.98
C GLY A 96 -2.67 24.99 -11.81
N GLU A 97 -2.96 25.59 -12.97
CA GLU A 97 -4.02 25.09 -13.87
C GLU A 97 -3.60 23.90 -14.74
N ARG A 98 -2.32 23.51 -14.70
CA ARG A 98 -1.81 22.40 -15.50
C ARG A 98 -2.58 21.10 -15.20
N PRO A 99 -2.81 20.25 -16.21
CA PRO A 99 -3.36 18.91 -15.98
C PRO A 99 -2.50 18.15 -14.98
N LEU A 100 -3.14 17.29 -14.18
CA LEU A 100 -2.37 16.39 -13.31
C LEU A 100 -1.55 15.45 -14.18
N PRO A 101 -0.27 15.20 -13.85
CA PRO A 101 0.47 14.13 -14.50
C PRO A 101 -0.15 12.78 -14.15
N LEU A 102 0.03 11.80 -15.03
CA LEU A 102 -0.46 10.45 -14.79
C LEU A 102 0.55 9.69 -13.92
N LEU A 103 0.08 9.17 -12.79
CA LEU A 103 0.89 8.30 -11.94
C LEU A 103 0.84 6.86 -12.47
N ARG A 104 2.01 6.25 -12.69
CA ARG A 104 2.15 4.84 -13.02
C ARG A 104 2.83 4.10 -11.88
N PHE A 105 2.19 3.05 -11.38
CA PHE A 105 2.70 2.16 -10.35
C PHE A 105 3.49 1.02 -11.00
N ALA A 106 4.73 0.83 -10.57
CA ALA A 106 5.58 -0.27 -11.03
C ALA A 106 5.02 -1.62 -10.59
N ASP A 107 5.35 -2.69 -11.33
CA ASP A 107 4.95 -4.07 -11.01
C ASP A 107 5.42 -4.54 -9.63
N SER A 108 6.45 -3.90 -9.08
CA SER A 108 7.00 -4.14 -7.74
C SER A 108 6.40 -3.22 -6.66
N CYS A 109 5.34 -2.47 -6.96
CA CYS A 109 4.75 -1.54 -6.01
C CYS A 109 4.31 -2.24 -4.72
N PRO A 110 4.37 -1.54 -3.58
CA PRO A 110 3.99 -2.11 -2.30
C PRO A 110 2.50 -2.50 -2.28
N VAL A 111 2.21 -3.66 -1.68
CA VAL A 111 0.83 -4.12 -1.45
C VAL A 111 0.44 -3.80 -0.02
N TYR A 112 -0.62 -3.01 0.13
CA TYR A 112 -1.15 -2.65 1.44
C TYR A 112 -2.15 -3.71 1.90
N PHE A 113 -2.03 -4.10 3.17
CA PHE A 113 -2.92 -5.06 3.81
C PHE A 113 -3.65 -4.41 4.98
N ASP A 114 -4.80 -5.00 5.30
CA ASP A 114 -5.63 -4.69 6.45
C ASP A 114 -5.92 -5.97 7.25
N ARG A 115 -6.71 -5.84 8.33
CA ARG A 115 -7.10 -6.98 9.17
C ARG A 115 -7.91 -8.07 8.46
N HIS A 116 -8.50 -7.77 7.30
CA HIS A 116 -9.32 -8.71 6.53
C HIS A 116 -8.46 -9.49 5.54
N THR A 117 -7.37 -8.89 5.07
CA THR A 117 -6.45 -9.45 4.08
C THR A 117 -5.17 -10.02 4.68
N LEU A 118 -4.86 -9.71 5.95
CA LEU A 118 -3.73 -10.28 6.67
C LEU A 118 -4.07 -10.45 8.16
N SER A 119 -3.68 -11.59 8.71
CA SER A 119 -3.85 -11.94 10.12
C SER A 119 -2.60 -12.62 10.66
N LEU A 120 -2.22 -12.28 11.89
CA LEU A 120 -1.10 -12.89 12.62
C LEU A 120 -1.65 -13.55 13.89
N LYS A 121 -1.38 -14.84 14.10
CA LYS A 121 -1.81 -15.59 15.29
C LYS A 121 -0.76 -16.63 15.66
N ALA A 122 -0.27 -16.60 16.90
CA ALA A 122 0.71 -17.55 17.44
C ALA A 122 1.94 -17.74 16.53
N GLY A 123 2.56 -16.63 16.11
CA GLY A 123 3.69 -16.62 15.17
C GLY A 123 3.35 -17.04 13.73
N GLN A 124 2.13 -17.49 13.44
CA GLN A 124 1.69 -17.84 12.09
C GLN A 124 1.01 -16.64 11.43
N LEU A 125 1.58 -16.23 10.31
CA LEU A 125 1.02 -15.22 9.44
C LEU A 125 0.15 -15.90 8.37
N SER A 126 -1.04 -15.35 8.12
CA SER A 126 -1.88 -15.70 6.98
C SER A 126 -2.25 -14.44 6.22
N MET A 127 -1.95 -14.41 4.91
CA MET A 127 -2.25 -13.27 4.04
C MET A 127 -3.02 -13.71 2.80
N PHE A 128 -3.80 -12.80 2.24
CA PHE A 128 -4.46 -12.95 0.95
C PHE A 128 -3.44 -12.95 -0.20
N THR A 129 -3.68 -13.80 -1.19
CA THR A 129 -3.07 -13.83 -2.51
C THR A 129 -4.15 -14.11 -3.56
N LEU A 130 -3.81 -14.01 -4.84
CA LEU A 130 -4.77 -14.17 -5.94
C LEU A 130 -5.46 -15.55 -5.99
N ASP A 131 -4.82 -16.56 -5.41
CA ASP A 131 -5.25 -17.96 -5.39
C ASP A 131 -5.64 -18.44 -3.98
N GLY A 132 -5.97 -17.52 -3.07
CA GLY A 132 -6.44 -17.83 -1.72
C GLY A 132 -5.54 -17.28 -0.63
N ARG A 133 -5.44 -17.96 0.51
CA ARG A 133 -4.60 -17.50 1.62
C ARG A 133 -3.27 -18.26 1.66
N MET A 134 -2.17 -17.51 1.64
CA MET A 134 -0.84 -18.02 1.91
C MET A 134 -0.53 -17.95 3.41
N ARG A 135 0.27 -18.88 3.91
CA ARG A 135 0.68 -18.93 5.32
C ARG A 135 2.20 -18.96 5.44
N PHE A 136 2.72 -18.28 6.45
CA PHE A 136 4.13 -18.24 6.81
C PHE A 136 4.28 -18.47 8.30
N GLN A 137 5.31 -19.22 8.67
CA GLN A 137 5.76 -19.24 10.06
C GLN A 137 6.73 -18.08 10.24
N LEU A 138 6.35 -17.10 11.07
CA LEU A 138 7.26 -16.04 11.48
C LEU A 138 7.96 -16.52 12.75
N SER A 139 9.29 -16.39 12.76
CA SER A 139 10.08 -16.50 13.99
C SER A 139 10.15 -15.12 14.60
N LEU A 140 9.18 -14.80 15.46
CA LEU A 140 9.13 -13.54 16.19
C LEU A 140 9.88 -13.71 17.50
N ASP A 141 10.73 -12.75 17.84
CA ASP A 141 11.27 -12.68 19.19
C ASP A 141 10.20 -12.17 20.17
N ALA A 142 10.44 -12.37 21.47
CA ALA A 142 9.50 -11.99 22.52
C ALA A 142 9.23 -10.48 22.57
N GLU A 143 10.18 -9.64 22.11
CA GLU A 143 10.03 -8.19 22.09
C GLU A 143 9.05 -7.76 20.99
N VAL A 144 9.19 -8.31 19.79
CA VAL A 144 8.30 -8.10 18.65
C VAL A 144 6.89 -8.58 18.97
N GLU A 145 6.74 -9.76 19.58
CA GLU A 145 5.43 -10.25 20.04
C GLU A 145 4.80 -9.30 21.07
N ALA A 146 5.57 -8.86 22.07
CA ALA A 146 5.09 -7.91 23.07
C ALA A 146 4.62 -6.59 22.43
N ARG A 147 5.31 -6.10 21.40
CA ARG A 147 4.89 -4.91 20.64
C ARG A 147 3.57 -5.10 19.92
N PHE A 148 3.35 -6.24 19.25
CA PHE A 148 2.06 -6.54 18.63
C PHE A 148 0.90 -6.63 19.65
N HIS A 149 1.19 -7.03 20.89
CA HIS A 149 0.20 -7.06 21.97
C HIS A 149 -0.07 -5.69 22.60
N ALA A 150 0.96 -4.85 22.75
CA ALA A 150 0.87 -3.56 23.42
C ALA A 150 0.39 -2.43 22.50
N GLN A 151 0.76 -2.46 21.22
CA GLN A 151 0.55 -1.37 20.27
C GLN A 151 -0.56 -1.69 19.27
N LYS A 152 -1.22 -0.63 18.75
CA LYS A 152 -2.24 -0.78 17.72
C LYS A 152 -1.59 -0.89 16.35
N LEU A 153 -1.92 -1.95 15.61
CA LEU A 153 -1.53 -2.08 14.21
C LEU A 153 -2.30 -1.09 13.34
N ARG A 154 -1.56 -0.30 12.57
CA ARG A 154 -2.11 0.79 11.77
C ARG A 154 -1.99 0.55 10.27
N GLU A 155 -0.86 0.02 9.82
CA GLU A 155 -0.61 -0.23 8.40
C GLU A 155 0.28 -1.46 8.27
N ILE A 156 0.03 -2.29 7.25
CA ILE A 156 0.87 -3.43 6.91
C ILE A 156 1.18 -3.34 5.42
N VAL A 157 2.44 -3.45 5.06
CA VAL A 157 2.89 -3.31 3.67
C VAL A 157 3.83 -4.44 3.30
N LEU A 158 3.50 -5.14 2.23
CA LEU A 158 4.42 -6.05 1.55
C LEU A 158 5.24 -5.26 0.55
N SER A 159 6.55 -5.44 0.60
CA SER A 159 7.50 -4.90 -0.37
C SER A 159 8.52 -5.97 -0.75
N ARG A 160 9.27 -5.71 -1.82
CA ARG A 160 10.38 -6.54 -2.25
C ARG A 160 11.66 -5.70 -2.22
N ARG A 161 12.64 -6.15 -1.45
CA ARG A 161 13.96 -5.52 -1.33
C ARG A 161 14.78 -5.70 -2.61
N ALA A 162 15.83 -4.89 -2.75
CA ALA A 162 16.75 -4.96 -3.88
C ALA A 162 17.47 -6.32 -4.01
N ASP A 163 17.69 -7.03 -2.88
CA ASP A 163 18.22 -8.40 -2.86
C ASP A 163 17.17 -9.48 -3.22
N GLY A 164 15.95 -9.06 -3.56
CA GLY A 164 14.86 -9.92 -3.99
C GLY A 164 14.02 -10.50 -2.86
N ILE A 165 14.36 -10.25 -1.59
CA ILE A 165 13.65 -10.76 -0.42
C ILE A 165 12.34 -9.99 -0.23
N TYR A 166 11.25 -10.73 -0.03
CA TYR A 166 9.96 -10.16 0.36
C TYR A 166 9.95 -9.82 1.84
N GLU A 167 9.42 -8.65 2.19
CA GLU A 167 9.37 -8.15 3.57
C GLU A 167 8.01 -7.55 3.88
N LEU A 168 7.53 -7.76 5.10
CA LEU A 168 6.39 -7.05 5.66
C LEU A 168 6.86 -5.95 6.61
N SER A 169 6.42 -4.73 6.32
CA SER A 169 6.52 -3.59 7.23
C SER A 169 5.21 -3.43 8.00
N PHE A 170 5.28 -3.39 9.32
CA PHE A 170 4.16 -3.17 10.23
C PHE A 170 4.34 -1.83 10.93
N LEU A 171 3.41 -0.91 10.71
CA LEU A 171 3.33 0.32 11.46
C LEU A 171 2.50 0.10 12.73
N LEU A 172 3.16 0.18 13.87
CA LEU A 172 2.56 0.11 15.20
C LEU A 172 2.52 1.50 15.82
N VAL A 173 1.37 1.86 16.40
CA VAL A 173 1.19 3.12 17.12
C VAL A 173 0.70 2.87 18.54
N ASP A 174 1.12 3.71 19.47
CA ASP A 174 0.66 3.62 20.85
C ASP A 174 -0.84 3.90 20.93
N GLN A 175 -1.53 3.19 21.82
CA GLN A 175 -3.00 3.23 21.92
C GLN A 175 -3.55 4.63 22.29
N ALA A 176 -2.69 5.51 22.83
CA ALA A 176 -3.04 6.85 23.25
C ALA A 176 -3.02 7.91 22.13
N GLN A 177 -2.58 7.58 20.91
CA GLN A 177 -2.54 8.55 19.80
C GLN A 177 -3.91 8.61 19.08
N PRO A 178 -4.56 9.79 18.94
CA PRO A 178 -5.82 9.91 18.23
C PRO A 178 -5.71 9.52 16.75
N ALA A 179 -6.66 8.73 16.26
CA ALA A 179 -6.69 8.18 14.90
C ALA A 179 -6.88 9.23 13.79
N ALA A 180 -7.33 10.45 14.13
CA ALA A 180 -7.80 11.45 13.17
C ALA A 180 -6.69 12.28 12.50
N ALA A 181 -5.47 12.33 13.07
CA ALA A 181 -4.38 13.16 12.54
C ALA A 181 -3.47 12.41 11.54
N ALA A 182 -3.80 11.16 11.21
CA ALA A 182 -2.80 10.24 10.70
C ALA A 182 -3.44 9.18 9.77
N GLU A 183 -3.81 9.58 8.57
CA GLU A 183 -3.99 8.64 7.45
C GLU A 183 -2.68 8.63 6.63
N GLY A 184 -1.92 7.53 6.68
CA GLY A 184 -0.67 7.34 5.92
C GLY A 184 0.65 7.61 6.68
N ALA A 185 0.95 6.84 7.74
CA ALA A 185 2.19 7.03 8.52
C ALA A 185 3.19 5.86 8.54
N LEU A 186 3.34 5.09 7.45
CA LEU A 186 4.73 4.87 7.05
C LEU A 186 5.32 6.26 6.86
N ALA A 187 6.46 6.53 7.52
CA ALA A 187 7.23 7.72 7.26
C ALA A 187 7.20 7.95 5.74
N PRO A 188 6.81 9.15 5.26
CA PRO A 188 6.97 9.43 3.86
C PRO A 188 8.42 9.05 3.47
N PRO A 189 8.67 8.60 2.23
CA PRO A 189 10.03 8.73 1.68
C PRO A 189 10.56 10.13 2.02
N GLU A 190 11.87 10.28 2.16
CA GLU A 190 12.53 11.53 2.55
C GLU A 190 11.76 12.76 2.00
N PRO A 191 11.44 13.75 2.85
CA PRO A 191 10.46 14.79 2.52
C PRO A 191 10.71 15.41 1.15
N GLY A 192 9.76 15.19 0.23
CA GLY A 192 9.80 15.71 -1.15
C GLY A 192 10.14 14.70 -2.24
N GLU A 193 10.53 13.47 -1.90
CA GLU A 193 10.81 12.43 -2.89
C GLU A 193 9.56 11.62 -3.29
N ILE A 194 9.35 11.50 -4.60
CA ILE A 194 8.35 10.60 -5.16
C ILE A 194 8.89 9.17 -4.98
N PRO A 195 8.09 8.20 -4.47
CA PRO A 195 8.59 6.85 -4.27
C PRO A 195 9.08 6.25 -5.59
N GLU A 196 10.18 5.48 -5.52
CA GLU A 196 10.78 4.84 -6.70
C GLU A 196 9.81 3.93 -7.48
N TYR A 197 8.77 3.40 -6.82
CA TYR A 197 7.74 2.58 -7.46
C TYR A 197 6.66 3.40 -8.21
N VAL A 198 6.72 4.73 -8.17
CA VAL A 198 5.79 5.64 -8.84
C VAL A 198 6.54 6.38 -9.94
N MET A 199 6.15 6.14 -11.18
CA MET A 199 6.59 6.90 -12.34
C MET A 199 5.56 7.98 -12.63
N VAL A 200 6.03 9.13 -13.11
CA VAL A 200 5.18 10.27 -13.44
C VAL A 200 5.27 10.52 -14.93
N ASP A 201 4.14 10.37 -15.62
CA ASP A 201 4.05 10.72 -17.02
C ASP A 201 3.48 12.12 -17.16
N GLU A 202 4.12 12.92 -18.01
CA GLU A 202 3.58 14.21 -18.38
C GLU A 202 2.20 14.03 -19.02
N ALA A 203 1.26 14.88 -18.61
CA ALA A 203 -0.04 14.92 -19.23
C ALA A 203 0.12 15.44 -20.67
N VAL A 204 -0.37 14.66 -21.63
CA VAL A 204 -0.45 15.03 -23.05
C VAL A 204 -1.57 16.04 -23.27
#